data_AF-A0A1D2UE83-F1
#
_entry.id   AF-A0A1D2UE83-F1
#
_cell.length_a   1.000
_cell.length_b   1.000
_cell.length_c   1.000
_cell.angle_alpha   90.00
_cell.angle_beta   90.00
_cell.angle_gamma   90.00
#
_symmetry.space_group_name_H-M   'P 1'
#
loop_
_entity.id
_entity.type
_entity.pdbx_description
1 polymer ?
#
loop_
_entity_poly.entity_id
_entity_poly.type
_entity_poly.pdbx_seq_one_letter_code
_entity_poly.pdbx_strand_id
1 'polypeptide(L)'
;YLWTPGYWAYGPGGYYWVPGVWVRPPMVGYLWTPGYWGWGGSAYIFHAGYWGPHVGFYGGVNYGFGYTGRGYEGGYWNHGAFAYNRSVNNINVTRVHNVYNRTVVVNNYNRVSYNGGKGGINARANAQEEAAMRERRVSPTTSQVSHREAASRDRSQFASVNHGRPQTAAMPTINNRAANQQNRVANGVRSGQMTARETRNVESREANINRQVANDRATNNGHLTQQQRQQVTRRQNNVSRAINNDKHNAAKQPRAEGGRNQHQR
;
A
#
# COMPACT_ATOMS: atom_id res chain seq x y z
N TYR A 1 -3.27 -13.34 0.74
CA TYR A 1 -3.01 -11.92 1.05
C TYR A 1 -1.98 -11.88 2.17
N LEU A 2 -1.23 -10.79 2.33
CA LEU A 2 -0.26 -10.60 3.40
C LEU A 2 -0.53 -9.29 4.10
N TRP A 3 -0.36 -9.28 5.43
CA TRP A 3 -0.51 -8.07 6.21
C TRP A 3 0.64 -7.11 5.89
N THR A 4 0.30 -5.87 5.55
CA THR A 4 1.25 -4.76 5.43
C THR A 4 0.90 -3.75 6.52
N PRO A 5 1.82 -3.45 7.44
CA PRO A 5 1.48 -2.62 8.59
C PRO A 5 1.29 -1.16 8.18
N GLY A 6 0.51 -0.44 9.00
CA GLY A 6 0.36 1.01 8.85
C GLY A 6 1.62 1.73 9.31
N TYR A 7 1.86 2.90 8.74
CA TYR A 7 3.06 3.69 9.04
C TYR A 7 2.81 5.18 8.85
N TRP A 8 3.59 6.00 9.56
CA TRP A 8 3.66 7.44 9.31
C TRP A 8 4.51 7.69 8.06
N ALA A 9 3.92 8.31 7.05
CA ALA A 9 4.61 8.85 5.89
C ALA A 9 4.78 10.37 6.03
N TYR A 10 5.65 10.96 5.23
CA TYR A 10 5.85 12.41 5.17
C TYR A 10 5.53 12.93 3.77
N GLY A 11 4.94 14.11 3.67
CA GLY A 11 4.62 14.78 2.41
C GLY A 11 4.46 16.29 2.60
N PRO A 12 3.97 17.02 1.58
CA PRO A 12 3.90 18.49 1.62
C PRO A 12 3.11 19.06 2.81
N GLY A 13 2.11 18.33 3.32
CA GLY A 13 1.32 18.73 4.49
C GLY A 13 1.88 18.25 5.84
N GLY A 14 3.08 17.68 5.87
CA GLY A 14 3.69 17.07 7.06
C GLY A 14 3.46 15.56 7.16
N TYR A 15 3.52 15.04 8.39
CA TYR A 15 3.31 13.61 8.65
C TYR A 15 1.84 13.22 8.51
N TYR A 16 1.58 12.13 7.80
CA TYR A 16 0.26 11.52 7.66
C TYR A 16 0.32 10.00 7.81
N TRP A 17 -0.74 9.41 8.34
CA TRP A 17 -0.84 7.97 8.57
C TRP A 17 -1.30 7.26 7.31
N VAL A 18 -0.57 6.22 6.90
CA VAL A 18 -1.01 5.27 5.88
C VAL A 18 -1.61 4.06 6.60
N PRO A 19 -2.92 3.77 6.45
CA PRO A 19 -3.56 2.67 7.16
C PRO A 19 -2.93 1.31 6.83
N GLY A 20 -2.75 0.46 7.84
CA GLY A 20 -2.33 -0.93 7.64
C GLY A 20 -3.36 -1.72 6.83
N VAL A 21 -2.94 -2.64 5.99
CA VAL A 21 -3.82 -3.26 5.02
C VAL A 21 -3.35 -4.64 4.55
N TRP A 22 -4.30 -5.54 4.27
CA TRP A 22 -3.98 -6.80 3.61
C TRP A 22 -3.79 -6.60 2.10
N VAL A 23 -2.63 -7.02 1.58
CA VAL A 23 -2.21 -6.85 0.18
C VAL A 23 -1.95 -8.20 -0.47
N ARG A 24 -2.29 -8.35 -1.75
CA ARG A 24 -1.89 -9.54 -2.50
C ARG A 24 -0.40 -9.43 -2.84
N PRO A 25 0.43 -10.42 -2.46
CA PRO A 25 1.84 -10.43 -2.85
C PRO A 25 1.98 -10.40 -4.38
N PRO A 26 2.98 -9.70 -4.95
CA PRO A 26 3.18 -9.65 -6.39
C PRO A 26 3.58 -11.01 -6.98
N MET A 27 4.16 -11.90 -6.16
CA MET A 27 4.59 -13.24 -6.53
C MET A 27 4.34 -14.21 -5.36
N VAL A 28 4.06 -15.48 -5.66
CA VAL A 28 4.01 -16.54 -4.64
C VAL A 28 5.40 -16.69 -4.01
N GLY A 29 5.45 -16.94 -2.70
CA GLY A 29 6.72 -17.03 -1.96
C GLY A 29 7.26 -15.69 -1.47
N TYR A 30 6.70 -14.56 -1.92
CA TYR A 30 7.17 -13.25 -1.48
C TYR A 30 6.51 -12.81 -0.17
N LEU A 31 7.29 -12.18 0.68
CA LEU A 31 6.92 -11.53 1.94
C LEU A 31 7.15 -10.02 1.84
N TRP A 32 6.50 -9.27 2.73
CA TRP A 32 6.63 -7.82 2.79
C TRP A 32 7.64 -7.42 3.87
N THR A 33 8.64 -6.62 3.50
CA THR A 33 9.49 -5.91 4.44
C THR A 33 8.92 -4.51 4.64
N PRO A 34 8.47 -4.13 5.85
CA PRO A 34 7.96 -2.80 6.14
C PRO A 34 9.01 -1.72 5.88
N GLY A 35 8.55 -0.55 5.43
CA GLY A 35 9.39 0.64 5.41
C GLY A 35 9.47 1.26 6.80
N TYR A 36 10.58 1.90 7.13
CA TYR A 36 10.84 2.45 8.46
C TYR A 36 11.57 3.80 8.39
N TRP A 37 11.43 4.62 9.43
CA TRP A 37 12.23 5.83 9.59
C TRP A 37 13.56 5.50 10.25
N GLY A 38 14.67 5.94 9.66
CA GLY A 38 16.02 5.76 10.18
C GLY A 38 16.75 7.09 10.30
N TRP A 39 17.57 7.26 11.34
CA TRP A 39 18.45 8.41 11.48
C TRP A 39 19.63 8.31 10.51
N GLY A 40 19.71 9.23 9.55
CA GLY A 40 20.78 9.31 8.54
C GLY A 40 21.95 10.21 8.94
N GLY A 41 22.12 10.53 10.22
CA GLY A 41 23.18 11.41 10.72
C GLY A 41 22.78 12.88 10.86
N SER A 42 22.05 13.43 9.89
CA SER A 42 21.59 14.83 9.89
C SER A 42 20.06 14.99 9.87
N ALA A 43 19.34 13.96 9.41
CA ALA A 43 17.89 13.95 9.34
C ALA A 43 17.35 12.51 9.44
N TYR A 44 16.06 12.39 9.74
CA TYR A 44 15.34 11.12 9.60
C TYR A 44 14.99 10.87 8.13
N ILE A 45 15.33 9.69 7.62
CA ILE A 45 15.08 9.24 6.25
C ILE A 45 14.12 8.07 6.29
N PHE A 46 13.13 8.07 5.40
CA PHE A 46 12.24 6.93 5.25
C PHE A 46 12.84 5.89 4.30
N HIS A 47 13.14 4.72 4.82
CA HIS A 47 13.51 3.55 4.04
C HIS A 47 12.23 2.90 3.50
N ALA A 48 12.03 2.93 2.18
CA ALA A 48 10.84 2.35 1.57
C ALA A 48 10.79 0.82 1.75
N GLY A 49 9.60 0.30 2.08
CA GLY A 49 9.34 -1.14 2.14
C GLY A 49 9.37 -1.79 0.76
N TYR A 50 9.53 -3.12 0.74
CA TYR A 50 9.66 -3.89 -0.49
C TYR A 50 9.14 -5.33 -0.29
N TRP A 51 8.84 -5.97 -1.41
CA TRP A 51 8.55 -7.41 -1.46
C TRP A 51 9.83 -8.19 -1.78
N GLY A 52 10.04 -9.33 -1.12
CA GLY A 52 11.16 -10.24 -1.38
C GLY A 52 10.87 -11.65 -0.87
N PRO A 53 11.69 -12.66 -1.23
CA PRO A 53 11.56 -14.02 -0.71
C PRO A 53 11.64 -14.09 0.81
N HIS A 54 12.50 -13.25 1.41
CA HIS A 54 12.65 -13.11 2.85
C HIS A 54 12.34 -11.68 3.33
N VAL A 55 12.01 -11.56 4.61
CA VAL A 55 11.85 -10.25 5.28
C VAL A 55 13.23 -9.76 5.70
N GLY A 56 13.66 -8.63 5.14
CA GLY A 56 14.93 -8.00 5.52
C GLY A 56 14.78 -7.05 6.69
N PHE A 57 15.82 -6.27 6.96
CA PHE A 57 15.83 -5.32 8.08
C PHE A 57 14.82 -4.18 7.85
N TYR A 58 14.00 -3.92 8.87
CA TYR A 58 13.02 -2.83 8.88
C TYR A 58 13.16 -1.93 10.13
N GLY A 59 14.40 -1.69 10.58
CA GLY A 59 14.69 -0.72 11.64
C GLY A 59 14.46 -1.22 13.07
N GLY A 60 14.08 -2.50 13.27
CA GLY A 60 13.74 -3.00 14.59
C GLY A 60 12.36 -2.55 15.11
N VAL A 61 11.58 -1.83 14.29
CA VAL A 61 10.30 -1.24 14.68
C VAL A 61 9.25 -2.33 14.86
N ASN A 62 8.61 -2.37 16.03
CA ASN A 62 7.50 -3.28 16.27
C ASN A 62 6.20 -2.68 15.68
N TYR A 63 5.76 -3.22 14.54
CA TYR A 63 4.51 -2.83 13.88
C TYR A 63 3.30 -3.64 14.36
N GLY A 64 3.51 -4.64 15.22
CA GLY A 64 2.49 -5.59 15.63
C GLY A 64 2.06 -6.53 14.50
N PHE A 65 1.04 -7.35 14.78
CA PHE A 65 0.41 -8.25 13.80
C PHE A 65 1.39 -9.15 13.01
N GLY A 66 2.39 -9.66 13.73
CA GLY A 66 3.45 -10.50 13.17
C GLY A 66 4.75 -9.77 12.84
N TYR A 67 4.80 -8.44 12.84
CA TYR A 67 6.04 -7.68 12.71
C TYR A 67 6.50 -7.19 14.07
N THR A 68 7.30 -8.00 14.75
CA THR A 68 7.73 -7.76 16.13
C THR A 68 9.02 -6.94 16.21
N GLY A 69 9.55 -6.47 15.08
CA GLY A 69 10.85 -5.79 14.97
C GLY A 69 11.90 -6.62 14.23
N ARG A 70 11.68 -7.93 14.07
CA ARG A 70 12.48 -8.81 13.22
C ARG A 70 11.59 -9.82 12.51
N GLY A 71 11.94 -10.13 11.25
CA GLY A 71 11.22 -11.11 10.45
C GLY A 71 9.70 -10.86 10.34
N TYR A 72 8.94 -11.92 10.08
CA TYR A 72 7.48 -11.91 10.08
C TYR A 72 6.92 -13.19 10.70
N GLU A 73 6.14 -13.01 11.76
CA GLU A 73 5.54 -14.05 12.60
C GLU A 73 4.06 -14.29 12.28
N GLY A 74 3.51 -13.55 11.31
CA GLY A 74 2.11 -13.62 10.94
C GLY A 74 1.72 -14.80 10.06
N GLY A 75 2.69 -15.59 9.62
CA GLY A 75 2.48 -16.79 8.82
C GLY A 75 3.70 -17.15 7.98
N TYR A 76 3.55 -18.18 7.15
CA TYR A 76 4.61 -18.62 6.24
C TYR A 76 4.01 -19.25 4.98
N TRP A 77 4.83 -19.33 3.92
CA TRP A 77 4.48 -20.06 2.70
C TRP A 77 4.72 -21.56 2.89
N ASN A 78 3.70 -22.36 2.59
CA ASN A 78 3.74 -23.81 2.61
C ASN A 78 3.27 -24.33 1.23
N HIS A 79 4.18 -24.90 0.44
CA HIS A 79 3.88 -25.43 -0.90
C HIS A 79 3.04 -24.48 -1.78
N GLY A 80 3.36 -23.19 -1.78
CA GLY A 80 2.67 -22.17 -2.57
C GLY A 80 1.36 -21.61 -1.97
N ALA A 81 0.90 -22.15 -0.84
CA ALA A 81 -0.21 -21.60 -0.06
C ALA A 81 0.29 -20.89 1.20
N PHE A 82 -0.26 -19.72 1.52
CA PHE A 82 0.15 -18.99 2.72
C PHE A 82 -0.65 -19.45 3.95
N ALA A 83 0.03 -19.96 4.96
CA ALA A 83 -0.53 -20.38 6.24
C ALA A 83 -0.48 -19.22 7.24
N TYR A 84 -1.62 -18.85 7.83
CA TYR A 84 -1.73 -17.66 8.69
C TYR A 84 -1.65 -18.02 10.17
N ASN A 85 -0.80 -17.31 10.92
CA ASN A 85 -0.74 -17.41 12.38
C ASN A 85 -1.84 -16.55 13.02
N ARG A 86 -2.80 -17.20 13.66
CA ARG A 86 -3.92 -16.55 14.35
C ARG A 86 -3.54 -15.92 15.69
N SER A 87 -2.39 -16.27 16.27
CA SER A 87 -1.95 -15.68 17.54
C SER A 87 -1.55 -14.21 17.41
N VAL A 88 -1.26 -13.74 16.19
CA VAL A 88 -0.88 -12.35 15.92
C VAL A 88 -1.76 -11.67 14.88
N ASN A 89 -2.50 -12.42 14.06
CA ASN A 89 -3.42 -11.85 13.07
C ASN A 89 -4.88 -12.16 13.42
N ASN A 90 -5.75 -11.16 13.27
CA ASN A 90 -7.19 -11.36 13.31
C ASN A 90 -7.70 -11.88 11.96
N ILE A 91 -7.88 -13.20 11.85
CA ILE A 91 -8.29 -13.90 10.62
C ILE A 91 -9.71 -14.45 10.78
N ASN A 92 -10.57 -14.19 9.79
CA ASN A 92 -11.88 -14.82 9.73
C ASN A 92 -11.77 -16.28 9.25
N VAL A 93 -11.83 -17.21 10.20
CA VAL A 93 -11.66 -18.65 9.97
C VAL A 93 -12.81 -19.32 9.22
N THR A 94 -13.97 -18.66 9.08
CA THR A 94 -15.07 -19.20 8.26
C THR A 94 -14.81 -19.04 6.76
N ARG A 95 -13.82 -18.22 6.38
CA ARG A 95 -13.43 -17.96 4.98
C ARG A 95 -11.99 -18.36 4.68
N VAL A 96 -11.14 -18.45 5.69
CA VAL A 96 -9.72 -18.76 5.56
C VAL A 96 -9.40 -19.99 6.41
N HIS A 97 -9.15 -21.10 5.74
CA HIS A 97 -8.92 -22.39 6.40
C HIS A 97 -7.43 -22.72 6.59
N ASN A 98 -6.53 -22.09 5.83
CA ASN A 98 -5.08 -22.30 5.99
C ASN A 98 -4.53 -21.50 7.18
N VAL A 99 -4.89 -21.90 8.39
CA VAL A 99 -4.58 -21.19 9.64
C VAL A 99 -3.90 -22.12 10.65
N TYR A 100 -3.05 -21.56 11.50
CA TYR A 100 -2.45 -22.24 12.64
C TYR A 100 -2.36 -21.28 13.83
N ASN A 101 -2.02 -21.81 15.02
CA ASN A 101 -1.74 -21.02 16.22
C ASN A 101 -0.31 -21.30 16.67
N ARG A 102 0.52 -20.26 16.75
CA ARG A 102 1.85 -20.31 17.37
C ARG A 102 2.02 -19.06 18.20
N THR A 103 2.23 -19.22 19.50
CA THR A 103 2.51 -18.11 20.41
C THR A 103 3.77 -17.37 19.99
N VAL A 104 3.68 -16.05 19.93
CA VAL A 104 4.79 -15.17 19.58
C VAL A 104 5.07 -14.30 20.79
N VAL A 105 6.27 -14.43 21.36
CA VAL A 105 6.69 -13.66 22.52
C VAL A 105 7.31 -12.34 22.03
N VAL A 106 6.78 -11.22 22.51
CA VAL A 106 7.19 -9.87 22.12
C VAL A 106 7.79 -9.17 23.33
N ASN A 107 9.12 -9.08 23.37
CA ASN A 107 9.85 -8.52 24.52
C ASN A 107 10.19 -7.02 24.36
N ASN A 108 9.89 -6.43 23.21
CA ASN A 108 10.28 -5.07 22.84
C ASN A 108 9.06 -4.16 22.62
N TYR A 109 8.13 -4.14 23.57
CA TYR A 109 6.96 -3.27 23.50
C TYR A 109 7.36 -1.81 23.79
N ASN A 110 7.81 -1.10 22.76
CA ASN A 110 8.04 0.35 22.82
C ASN A 110 7.17 1.05 21.75
N ARG A 111 6.88 2.33 21.97
CA ARG A 111 6.07 3.15 21.04
C ARG A 111 6.94 3.87 20.01
N VAL A 112 8.21 3.50 19.90
CA VAL A 112 9.18 4.20 19.05
C VAL A 112 9.03 3.66 17.62
N SER A 113 8.81 4.57 16.67
CA SER A 113 8.54 4.24 15.26
C SER A 113 9.72 4.49 14.32
N TYR A 114 10.92 4.70 14.89
CA TYR A 114 12.13 5.04 14.15
C TYR A 114 13.38 4.39 14.75
N ASN A 115 14.37 4.17 13.89
CA ASN A 115 15.67 3.58 14.21
C ASN A 115 16.77 4.65 14.27
N GLY A 116 17.65 4.56 15.26
CA GLY A 116 18.75 5.50 15.45
C GLY A 116 18.31 6.90 15.89
N GLY A 117 19.28 7.79 16.10
CA GLY A 117 19.04 9.13 16.61
C GLY A 117 18.67 9.16 18.10
N LYS A 118 18.43 10.36 18.64
CA LYS A 118 18.08 10.54 20.06
C LYS A 118 16.70 9.93 20.34
N GLY A 119 16.65 8.96 21.25
CA GLY A 119 15.40 8.29 21.66
C GLY A 119 14.91 7.22 20.69
N GLY A 120 15.67 6.93 19.63
CA GLY A 120 15.32 5.92 18.64
C GLY A 120 15.71 4.50 19.03
N ILE A 121 15.18 3.53 18.27
CA ILE A 121 15.55 2.12 18.42
C ILE A 121 17.02 1.94 18.01
N ASN A 122 17.84 1.37 18.88
CA ASN A 122 19.22 1.02 18.56
C ASN A 122 19.32 -0.43 18.04
N ALA A 123 18.64 -0.71 16.92
CA ALA A 123 18.67 -2.01 16.26
C ALA A 123 19.56 -1.96 15.02
N ARG A 124 20.25 -3.06 14.74
CA ARG A 124 21.01 -3.28 13.50
C ARG A 124 20.51 -4.53 12.79
N ALA A 125 20.70 -4.55 11.48
CA ALA A 125 20.46 -5.72 10.66
C ALA A 125 21.33 -6.88 11.15
N ASN A 126 20.77 -8.09 11.21
CA ASN A 126 21.56 -9.31 11.37
C ASN A 126 21.94 -9.91 10.01
N ALA A 127 22.76 -10.97 10.02
CA ALA A 127 23.25 -11.60 8.79
C ALA A 127 22.11 -12.06 7.85
N GLN A 128 21.01 -12.58 8.39
CA GLN A 128 19.86 -13.05 7.62
C GLN A 128 19.10 -11.88 6.97
N GLU A 129 18.89 -10.80 7.73
CA GLU A 129 18.25 -9.59 7.25
C GLU A 129 19.09 -8.88 6.20
N GLU A 130 20.43 -8.85 6.36
CA GLU A 130 21.36 -8.34 5.35
C GLU A 130 21.34 -9.17 4.07
N ALA A 131 21.32 -10.50 4.19
CA ALA A 131 21.20 -11.39 3.05
C ALA A 131 19.89 -11.12 2.29
N ALA A 132 18.76 -11.04 3.00
CA ALA A 132 17.45 -10.72 2.43
C ALA A 132 17.42 -9.34 1.72
N MET A 133 18.13 -8.34 2.26
CA MET A 133 18.24 -7.02 1.62
C MET A 133 19.01 -7.04 0.29
N ARG A 134 19.89 -8.01 0.09
CA ARG A 134 20.68 -8.20 -1.14
C ARG A 134 19.95 -9.05 -2.20
N GLU A 135 18.85 -9.70 -1.85
CA GLU A 135 18.03 -10.48 -2.79
C GLU A 135 17.33 -9.61 -3.83
N ARG A 136 16.73 -10.25 -4.83
CA ARG A 136 15.88 -9.56 -5.81
C ARG A 136 14.60 -9.06 -5.15
N ARG A 137 14.53 -7.74 -4.96
CA ARG A 137 13.40 -7.03 -4.36
C ARG A 137 12.45 -6.47 -5.41
N VAL A 138 11.18 -6.38 -5.06
CA VAL A 138 10.13 -5.74 -5.85
C VAL A 138 9.58 -4.57 -5.05
N SER A 139 9.55 -3.39 -5.67
CA SER A 139 8.98 -2.17 -5.09
C SER A 139 7.51 -2.38 -4.66
N PRO A 140 6.95 -1.48 -3.81
CA PRO A 140 5.54 -1.52 -3.49
C PRO A 140 4.68 -1.56 -4.76
N THR A 141 3.65 -2.40 -4.76
CA THR A 141 2.76 -2.52 -5.92
C THR A 141 2.05 -1.20 -6.20
N THR A 142 1.57 -0.99 -7.43
CA THR A 142 0.77 0.19 -7.79
C THR A 142 -0.42 0.39 -6.83
N SER A 143 -1.01 -0.70 -6.36
CA SER A 143 -2.08 -0.67 -5.36
C SER A 143 -1.67 -0.05 -4.03
N GLN A 144 -0.45 -0.36 -3.56
CA GLN A 144 0.11 0.20 -2.32
C GLN A 144 0.51 1.65 -2.51
N VAL A 145 1.04 2.01 -3.68
CA VAL A 145 1.37 3.41 -4.02
C VAL A 145 0.10 4.27 -4.01
N SER A 146 -0.95 3.82 -4.70
CA SER A 146 -2.26 4.51 -4.72
C SER A 146 -2.88 4.61 -3.32
N HIS A 147 -2.76 3.56 -2.49
CA HIS A 147 -3.22 3.59 -1.09
C HIS A 147 -2.51 4.66 -0.25
N ARG A 148 -1.20 4.80 -0.41
CA ARG A 148 -0.42 5.87 0.23
C ARG A 148 -0.83 7.26 -0.26
N GLU A 149 -1.02 7.43 -1.56
CA GLU A 149 -1.46 8.72 -2.15
C GLU A 149 -2.89 9.09 -1.73
N ALA A 150 -3.77 8.11 -1.57
CA ALA A 150 -5.10 8.35 -1.02
C ALA A 150 -5.01 8.84 0.42
N ALA A 151 -4.17 8.21 1.24
CA ALA A 151 -3.93 8.63 2.62
C ALA A 151 -3.31 10.04 2.70
N SER A 152 -2.40 10.40 1.78
CA SER A 152 -1.77 11.73 1.74
C SER A 152 -2.73 12.86 1.37
N ARG A 153 -3.89 12.53 0.80
CA ARG A 153 -4.96 13.49 0.44
C ARG A 153 -6.09 13.54 1.46
N ASP A 154 -6.08 12.63 2.43
CA ASP A 154 -7.07 12.57 3.50
C ASP A 154 -6.58 13.39 4.70
N ARG A 155 -7.17 14.58 4.90
CA ARG A 155 -6.83 15.47 6.02
C ARG A 155 -6.94 14.77 7.38
N SER A 156 -7.85 13.81 7.54
CA SER A 156 -8.02 13.10 8.81
C SER A 156 -6.82 12.19 9.16
N GLN A 157 -5.96 11.88 8.18
CA GLN A 157 -4.74 11.09 8.41
C GLN A 157 -3.56 11.94 8.87
N PHE A 158 -3.61 13.27 8.76
CA PHE A 158 -2.48 14.11 9.13
C PHE A 158 -2.32 14.20 10.64
N ALA A 159 -1.08 14.06 11.11
CA ALA A 159 -0.72 14.16 12.52
C ALA A 159 -1.10 15.52 13.12
N SER A 160 -1.05 16.58 12.31
CA SER A 160 -1.47 17.94 12.70
C SER A 160 -2.98 18.06 12.93
N VAL A 161 -3.79 17.15 12.36
CA VAL A 161 -5.25 17.13 12.48
C VAL A 161 -5.70 16.14 13.55
N ASN A 162 -5.06 14.97 13.59
CA ASN A 162 -5.47 13.87 14.48
C ASN A 162 -4.58 13.72 15.74
N HIS A 163 -3.64 14.64 15.95
CA HIS A 163 -2.70 14.65 17.08
C HIS A 163 -1.93 13.32 17.26
N GLY A 164 -1.57 12.68 16.14
CA GLY A 164 -0.85 11.40 16.12
C GLY A 164 -1.75 10.18 16.40
N ARG A 165 -3.08 10.34 16.37
CA ARG A 165 -4.06 9.29 16.62
C ARG A 165 -4.98 9.13 15.41
N PRO A 166 -4.56 8.36 14.38
CA PRO A 166 -5.35 8.21 13.16
C PRO A 166 -6.68 7.50 13.44
N GLN A 167 -7.77 8.11 12.97
CA GLN A 167 -9.13 7.54 13.07
C GLN A 167 -9.25 6.20 12.32
N THR A 168 -8.51 6.05 11.22
CA THR A 168 -8.43 4.78 10.47
C THR A 168 -7.02 4.22 10.55
N ALA A 169 -6.72 3.46 11.61
CA ALA A 169 -5.41 2.85 11.78
C ALA A 169 -5.13 1.71 10.77
N ALA A 170 -6.17 0.97 10.39
CA ALA A 170 -6.09 -0.21 9.54
C ALA A 170 -7.36 -0.40 8.70
N MET A 171 -7.24 -1.16 7.61
CA MET A 171 -8.32 -1.50 6.69
C MET A 171 -8.25 -2.99 6.27
N PRO A 172 -9.40 -3.65 6.00
CA PRO A 172 -9.43 -5.07 5.68
C PRO A 172 -8.71 -5.46 4.39
N THR A 173 -8.78 -4.61 3.36
CA THR A 173 -8.02 -4.77 2.10
C THR A 173 -7.77 -3.38 1.54
N ILE A 174 -6.82 -3.25 0.61
CA ILE A 174 -6.78 -2.05 -0.24
C ILE A 174 -8.16 -2.00 -0.91
N ASN A 175 -8.69 -0.82 -1.23
CA ASN A 175 -9.85 -0.76 -2.11
C ASN A 175 -9.47 -1.47 -3.43
N ASN A 176 -9.68 -2.80 -3.49
CA ASN A 176 -9.12 -3.70 -4.51
C ASN A 176 -9.55 -3.23 -5.90
N ARG A 177 -10.70 -2.55 -5.97
CA ARG A 177 -11.23 -1.98 -7.20
C ARG A 177 -10.45 -0.75 -7.67
N ALA A 178 -10.04 0.16 -6.80
CA ALA A 178 -9.19 1.30 -7.15
C ALA A 178 -7.77 0.83 -7.55
N ALA A 179 -7.22 -0.13 -6.80
CA ALA A 179 -5.98 -0.82 -7.14
C ALA A 179 -6.02 -1.48 -8.53
N ASN A 180 -7.10 -2.20 -8.83
CA ASN A 180 -7.30 -2.85 -10.12
C ASN A 180 -7.53 -1.84 -11.25
N GLN A 181 -8.16 -0.70 -10.98
CA GLN A 181 -8.32 0.40 -11.94
C GLN A 181 -6.96 0.99 -12.30
N GLN A 182 -6.11 1.25 -11.31
CA GLN A 182 -4.75 1.76 -11.51
C GLN A 182 -3.87 0.80 -12.31
N ASN A 183 -3.92 -0.51 -12.03
CA ASN A 183 -3.21 -1.50 -12.85
C ASN A 183 -3.68 -1.47 -14.31
N ARG A 184 -4.98 -1.27 -14.56
CA ARG A 184 -5.50 -1.16 -15.94
C ARG A 184 -5.09 0.13 -16.62
N VAL A 185 -5.02 1.23 -15.90
CA VAL A 185 -4.53 2.54 -16.38
C VAL A 185 -3.05 2.43 -16.74
N ALA A 186 -2.21 1.93 -15.83
CA ALA A 186 -0.78 1.73 -16.07
C ALA A 186 -0.51 0.82 -17.29
N ASN A 187 -1.26 -0.28 -17.42
CA ASN A 187 -1.17 -1.14 -18.60
C ASN A 187 -1.61 -0.43 -19.88
N GLY A 188 -2.66 0.40 -19.81
CA GLY A 188 -3.15 1.20 -20.95
C GLY A 188 -2.14 2.26 -21.40
N VAL A 189 -1.47 2.93 -20.46
CA VAL A 189 -0.38 3.88 -20.76
C VAL A 189 0.80 3.14 -21.40
N ARG A 190 1.22 2.02 -20.81
CA ARG A 190 2.33 1.21 -21.34
C ARG A 190 2.06 0.66 -22.74
N SER A 191 0.82 0.25 -23.03
CA SER A 191 0.42 -0.28 -24.34
C SER A 191 0.07 0.83 -25.34
N GLY A 192 0.10 2.11 -24.95
CA GLY A 192 -0.32 3.24 -25.78
C GLY A 192 -1.84 3.32 -26.02
N GLN A 193 -2.63 2.49 -25.32
CA GLN A 193 -4.09 2.47 -25.39
C GLN A 193 -4.74 3.52 -24.48
N MET A 194 -3.96 4.37 -23.81
CA MET A 194 -4.49 5.43 -22.97
C MET A 194 -3.60 6.65 -23.07
N THR A 195 -4.20 7.81 -23.33
CA THR A 195 -3.50 9.08 -23.41
C THR A 195 -3.23 9.66 -22.02
N ALA A 196 -2.29 10.62 -21.94
CA ALA A 196 -2.03 11.35 -20.71
C ALA A 196 -3.27 12.11 -20.19
N ARG A 197 -4.14 12.58 -21.09
CA ARG A 197 -5.38 13.31 -20.73
C ARG A 197 -6.42 12.37 -20.12
N GLU A 198 -6.63 11.19 -20.71
CA GLU A 198 -7.54 10.17 -20.18
C GLU A 198 -7.06 9.65 -18.82
N THR A 199 -5.75 9.44 -18.68
CA THR A 199 -5.11 9.06 -17.42
C THR A 199 -5.44 10.06 -16.31
N ARG A 200 -5.22 11.37 -16.55
CA ARG A 200 -5.55 12.43 -15.57
C ARG A 200 -7.04 12.46 -15.20
N ASN A 201 -7.93 12.20 -16.16
CA ASN A 201 -9.37 12.16 -15.90
C ASN A 201 -9.75 10.99 -14.98
N VAL A 202 -9.15 9.82 -15.20
CA VAL A 202 -9.34 8.65 -14.32
C VAL A 202 -8.80 8.93 -12.93
N GLU A 203 -7.58 9.47 -12.83
CA GLU A 203 -6.96 9.85 -11.55
C GLU A 203 -7.81 10.86 -10.76
N SER A 204 -8.37 11.87 -11.43
CA SER A 204 -9.27 12.84 -10.80
C SER A 204 -10.55 12.19 -10.25
N ARG A 205 -11.17 11.28 -11.03
CA ARG A 205 -12.36 10.53 -10.59
C ARG A 205 -12.05 9.64 -9.39
N GLU A 206 -10.90 8.96 -9.38
CA GLU A 206 -10.47 8.14 -8.24
C GLU A 206 -10.17 9.00 -7.01
N ALA A 207 -9.49 10.14 -7.17
CA ALA A 207 -9.25 11.09 -6.08
C ALA A 207 -10.56 11.56 -5.45
N ASN A 208 -11.60 11.82 -6.25
CA ASN A 208 -12.92 12.19 -5.77
C ASN A 208 -13.64 11.07 -5.01
N ILE A 209 -13.43 9.81 -5.39
CA ILE A 209 -13.97 8.67 -4.66
C ILE A 209 -13.22 8.50 -3.34
N ASN A 210 -11.90 8.61 -3.34
CA ASN A 210 -11.08 8.51 -2.13
C ASN A 210 -11.41 9.63 -1.13
N ARG A 211 -11.59 10.88 -1.59
CA ARG A 211 -12.07 11.99 -0.76
C ARG A 211 -13.44 11.72 -0.15
N GLN A 212 -14.38 11.18 -0.94
CA GLN A 212 -15.69 10.79 -0.39
C GLN A 212 -15.53 9.70 0.68
N VAL A 213 -14.77 8.64 0.39
CA VAL A 213 -14.52 7.55 1.35
C VAL A 213 -13.89 8.05 2.63
N ALA A 214 -12.95 9.00 2.55
CA ALA A 214 -12.34 9.65 3.70
C ALA A 214 -13.37 10.41 4.53
N ASN A 215 -14.18 11.28 3.90
CA ASN A 215 -15.24 12.04 4.57
C ASN A 215 -16.28 11.11 5.22
N ASP A 216 -16.73 10.11 4.47
CA ASP A 216 -17.70 9.11 4.92
C ASP A 216 -17.19 8.30 6.13
N ARG A 217 -15.88 8.09 6.24
CA ARG A 217 -15.27 7.44 7.40
C ARG A 217 -15.09 8.39 8.57
N ALA A 218 -14.69 9.64 8.29
CA ALA A 218 -14.54 10.66 9.32
C ALA A 218 -15.86 10.90 10.07
N THR A 219 -16.99 10.80 9.38
CA THR A 219 -18.33 10.92 9.98
C THR A 219 -18.82 9.66 10.70
N ASN A 220 -18.17 8.51 10.49
CA ASN A 220 -18.61 7.19 10.97
C ASN A 220 -17.52 6.46 11.78
N ASN A 221 -16.75 7.19 12.58
CA ASN A 221 -15.70 6.65 13.46
C ASN A 221 -14.72 5.69 12.73
N GLY A 222 -14.31 6.06 11.51
CA GLY A 222 -13.36 5.27 10.71
C GLY A 222 -13.97 4.16 9.87
N HIS A 223 -15.29 3.94 9.94
CA HIS A 223 -15.97 2.87 9.21
C HIS A 223 -16.87 3.42 8.08
N LEU A 224 -17.16 2.60 7.07
CA LEU A 224 -18.20 2.91 6.08
C LEU A 224 -19.48 2.18 6.45
N THR A 225 -20.64 2.81 6.27
CA THR A 225 -21.94 2.13 6.35
C THR A 225 -22.15 1.22 5.12
N GLN A 226 -23.16 0.35 5.18
CA GLN A 226 -23.51 -0.50 4.04
C GLN A 226 -23.95 0.34 2.82
N GLN A 227 -24.70 1.42 3.04
CA GLN A 227 -25.15 2.32 1.98
C GLN A 227 -23.97 3.05 1.32
N GLN A 228 -23.04 3.58 2.12
CA GLN A 228 -21.82 4.22 1.60
C GLN A 228 -20.95 3.22 0.83
N ARG A 229 -20.81 1.97 1.31
CA ARG A 229 -20.13 0.90 0.56
C ARG A 229 -20.77 0.68 -0.81
N GLN A 230 -22.10 0.64 -0.90
CA GLN A 230 -22.80 0.49 -2.18
C GLN A 230 -22.59 1.70 -3.09
N GLN A 231 -22.65 2.92 -2.56
CA GLN A 231 -22.41 4.14 -3.33
C GLN A 231 -20.99 4.17 -3.90
N VAL A 232 -19.98 3.90 -3.07
CA VAL A 232 -18.57 3.77 -3.50
C VAL A 232 -18.43 2.70 -4.57
N THR A 233 -19.10 1.56 -4.41
CA THR A 233 -19.13 0.47 -5.39
C THR A 233 -19.68 0.92 -6.74
N ARG A 234 -20.79 1.68 -6.76
CA ARG A 234 -21.37 2.24 -8.00
C ARG A 234 -20.43 3.24 -8.67
N ARG A 235 -19.85 4.18 -7.91
CA ARG A 235 -18.88 5.16 -8.45
C ARG A 235 -17.66 4.47 -9.05
N GLN A 236 -17.13 3.47 -8.35
CA GLN A 236 -16.03 2.65 -8.85
C GLN A 236 -16.41 1.83 -10.10
N ASN A 237 -17.66 1.36 -10.23
CA ASN A 237 -18.13 0.73 -11.48
C ASN A 237 -18.11 1.72 -12.64
N ASN A 238 -18.54 2.96 -12.43
CA ASN A 238 -18.53 4.00 -13.45
C ASN A 238 -17.11 4.31 -13.94
N VAL A 239 -16.13 4.42 -13.01
CA VAL A 239 -14.71 4.56 -13.36
C VAL A 239 -14.21 3.35 -14.15
N SER A 240 -14.61 2.15 -13.75
CA SER A 240 -14.24 0.93 -14.47
C SER A 240 -14.73 0.94 -15.92
N ARG A 241 -15.97 1.38 -16.18
CA ARG A 241 -16.52 1.51 -17.53
C ARG A 241 -15.77 2.58 -18.33
N ALA A 242 -15.47 3.72 -17.71
CA ALA A 242 -14.71 4.79 -18.36
C ALA A 242 -13.33 4.30 -18.83
N ILE A 243 -12.58 3.60 -17.96
CA ILE A 243 -11.27 3.02 -18.31
C ILE A 243 -11.37 2.07 -19.51
N ASN A 244 -12.44 1.27 -19.59
CA ASN A 244 -12.64 0.36 -20.72
C ASN A 244 -12.95 1.14 -22.01
N ASN A 245 -13.81 2.16 -21.93
CA ASN A 245 -14.16 2.99 -23.08
C ASN A 245 -12.95 3.77 -23.62
N ASP A 246 -12.14 4.36 -22.73
CA ASP A 246 -10.94 5.12 -23.10
C ASP A 246 -9.92 4.22 -23.83
N LYS A 247 -9.75 2.96 -23.36
CA LYS A 247 -8.92 1.96 -24.05
C LYS A 247 -9.39 1.62 -25.46
N HIS A 248 -10.71 1.61 -25.69
CA HIS A 248 -11.28 1.33 -27.00
C HIS A 248 -11.26 2.55 -27.93
N ASN A 249 -11.33 3.76 -27.38
CA ASN A 249 -11.26 5.00 -28.16
C ASN A 249 -9.86 5.23 -28.74
N ALA A 250 -8.81 5.03 -27.94
CA ALA A 250 -7.43 5.13 -28.42
C ALA A 250 -7.09 4.08 -29.49
N ALA A 251 -7.67 2.87 -29.39
CA ALA A 251 -7.52 1.84 -30.42
C ALA A 251 -8.22 2.19 -31.75
N LYS A 252 -9.17 3.14 -31.74
CA LYS A 252 -9.91 3.61 -32.93
C LYS A 252 -9.38 4.92 -33.51
N GLN A 253 -8.53 5.66 -32.79
CA GLN A 253 -7.85 6.81 -33.38
C GLN A 253 -6.71 6.29 -34.28
N PRO A 254 -6.69 6.64 -35.58
CA PRO A 254 -5.52 6.35 -36.40
C PRO A 254 -4.32 7.02 -35.73
N ARG A 255 -3.21 6.28 -35.61
CA ARG A 255 -1.92 6.89 -35.29
C ARG A 255 -1.72 8.02 -36.30
N ALA A 256 -1.71 9.26 -35.85
CA ALA A 256 -1.25 10.37 -36.68
C ALA A 256 0.22 10.09 -36.98
N GLU A 257 0.48 9.42 -38.10
CA GLU A 257 1.80 9.30 -38.69
C GLU A 257 2.27 10.72 -38.97
N GLY A 258 3.36 11.11 -38.31
CA GLY A 258 4.09 12.33 -38.62
C GLY A 258 4.72 12.20 -40.00
N GLY A 259 3.93 12.45 -41.04
CA GLY A 259 4.41 12.68 -42.39
C GLY A 259 5.07 14.06 -42.46
N ARG A 260 6.39 14.11 -42.26
CA ARG A 260 7.22 15.23 -42.72
C ARG A 260 7.22 15.20 -44.26
N ASN A 261 6.34 15.99 -44.87
CA ASN A 261 6.50 16.36 -46.27
C ASN A 261 7.70 17.30 -46.38
N GLN A 262 8.82 16.77 -46.87
CA GLN A 262 9.84 17.58 -47.53
C GLN A 262 9.21 18.13 -48.81
N HIS A 263 9.13 19.45 -48.92
CA HIS A 263 9.04 20.10 -50.22
C HIS A 263 10.39 20.72 -50.52
N GLN A 264 11.10 20.08 -51.46
CA GLN A 264 12.06 20.75 -52.30
C GLN A 264 11.29 21.65 -53.27
N ARG A 265 11.61 22.94 -53.27
CA ARG A 265 11.99 23.72 -54.45
C ARG A 265 12.55 25.05 -53.96
#